data_AF-A0A078LKA3-F1
#
_entry.id   AF-A0A078LKA3-F1
#
_cell.length_a   1.000
_cell.length_b   1.000
_cell.length_c   1.000
_cell.angle_alpha   90.00
_cell.angle_beta   90.00
_cell.angle_gamma   90.00
#
_symmetry.space_group_name_H-M   'P 1'
#
loop_
_entity.id
_entity.type
_entity.pdbx_description
1 polymer ?
#
loop_
_entity_poly.entity_id
_entity_poly.type
_entity_poly.pdbx_seq_one_letter_code
_entity_poly.pdbx_strand_id
1 'polypeptide(L)' 'MHGEITEKLLRINDVLRIIPVGKSTFYAWVQEGKAPQPIRFGSRCSMWRYSDIEAFIAAHTNNEGGCHE' A
#
# COMPACT_ATOMS: atom_id res chain seq x y z
N MET A 1 11.20 20.28 -19.58
CA MET A 1 12.26 19.79 -18.65
C MET A 1 11.67 18.58 -17.93
N HIS A 2 12.39 17.47 -17.93
CA HIS A 2 11.84 16.12 -17.74
C HIS A 2 11.17 15.94 -16.37
N GLY A 3 9.98 15.34 -16.41
CA GLY A 3 9.13 15.08 -15.26
C GLY A 3 9.85 14.24 -14.21
N GLU A 4 9.87 14.79 -13.00
CA GLU A 4 10.19 14.07 -11.79
C GLU A 4 8.98 13.18 -11.46
N ILE A 5 8.93 11.98 -12.05
CA ILE A 5 8.07 10.92 -11.53
C ILE A 5 8.85 10.26 -10.39
N THR A 6 8.81 10.87 -9.21
CA THR A 6 9.24 10.22 -7.97
C THR A 6 8.24 9.12 -7.65
N GLU A 7 8.36 7.95 -8.28
CA GLU A 7 7.64 6.75 -7.86
C GLU A 7 8.16 6.35 -6.47
N LYS A 8 7.57 6.97 -5.43
CA LYS A 8 7.88 6.63 -4.04
C LYS A 8 7.49 5.18 -3.81
N LEU A 9 8.48 4.37 -3.47
CA LEU A 9 8.29 3.00 -3.04
C LEU A 9 8.02 3.00 -1.53
N LEU A 10 6.82 2.59 -1.16
CA LEU A 10 6.38 2.42 0.21
C LEU A 10 6.75 1.01 0.69
N ARG A 11 7.18 0.90 1.95
CA ARG A 11 7.23 -0.40 2.64
C ARG A 11 5.91 -0.64 3.34
N ILE A 12 5.76 -1.85 3.88
CA ILE A 12 4.57 -2.22 4.66
C ILE A 12 4.30 -1.21 5.79
N ASN A 13 5.31 -0.72 6.52
CA ASN A 13 5.08 0.27 7.59
C ASN A 13 4.53 1.60 7.06
N ASP A 14 5.00 2.08 5.91
CA ASP A 14 4.47 3.32 5.31
C ASP A 14 3.03 3.11 4.84
N VAL A 15 2.72 1.95 4.26
CA VAL A 15 1.35 1.60 3.86
C VAL A 15 0.41 1.55 5.07
N LEU A 16 0.83 0.96 6.19
CA LEU A 16 0.04 0.91 7.42
C LEU A 16 -0.17 2.30 8.06
N ARG A 17 0.71 3.25 7.77
CA ARG A 17 0.56 4.65 8.21
C ARG A 17 -0.51 5.38 7.41
N ILE A 18 -0.69 5.02 6.15
CA ILE A 18 -1.69 5.61 5.25
C ILE A 18 -3.04 4.90 5.45
N ILE A 19 -3.02 3.58 5.56
CA ILE A 19 -4.18 2.73 5.75
C ILE A 19 -4.05 2.12 7.15
N PRO A 20 -4.80 2.60 8.16
CA PRO A 20 -4.70 2.14 9.55
C PRO A 20 -5.35 0.76 9.72
N VAL A 21 -4.86 -0.24 8.99
CA VAL A 21 -5.27 -1.65 9.07
C VAL A 21 -4.13 -2.48 9.65
N GLY A 22 -4.45 -3.67 10.17
CA GLY A 22 -3.40 -4.61 10.58
C GLY A 22 -2.60 -5.12 9.38
N LYS A 23 -1.30 -5.42 9.59
CA LYS A 23 -0.42 -6.10 8.62
C LYS A 23 -1.12 -7.31 7.98
N SER A 24 -1.77 -8.11 8.82
CA SER A 24 -2.50 -9.33 8.45
C SER A 24 -3.61 -9.02 7.45
N THR A 25 -4.41 -7.98 7.71
CA THR A 25 -5.50 -7.53 6.84
C THR A 25 -4.96 -7.05 5.50
N PHE A 26 -3.87 -6.28 5.51
CA PHE A 26 -3.25 -5.82 4.28
C PHE A 26 -2.71 -6.99 3.44
N TYR A 27 -2.04 -7.97 4.06
CA TYR A 27 -1.60 -9.18 3.36
C TYR A 27 -2.77 -10.03 2.83
N ALA A 28 -3.91 -10.06 3.52
CA ALA A 28 -5.12 -10.70 3.01
C ALA A 28 -5.60 -10.01 1.73
N TRP A 29 -5.66 -8.67 1.71
CA TRP A 29 -6.03 -7.94 0.49
C TRP A 29 -5.05 -8.10 -0.66
N VAL A 30 -3.75 -8.22 -0.38
CA VAL A 30 -2.74 -8.54 -1.40
C VAL A 30 -3.00 -9.94 -1.99
N GLN A 31 -3.35 -10.92 -1.15
CA GLN A 31 -3.71 -12.27 -1.60
C GLN A 31 -5.04 -12.32 -2.36
N GLU A 32 -6.03 -11.53 -1.94
CA GLU A 32 -7.31 -11.37 -2.62
C GLU A 32 -7.19 -10.59 -3.95
N GLY A 33 -6.04 -9.97 -4.22
CA GLY A 33 -5.82 -9.15 -5.42
C GLY A 33 -6.51 -7.78 -5.36
N LYS A 34 -6.95 -7.37 -4.16
CA LYS A 34 -7.54 -6.04 -3.92
C LYS A 34 -6.45 -4.98 -3.76
N ALA A 35 -5.42 -5.28 -2.99
CA ALA A 35 -4.28 -4.40 -2.79
C ALA A 35 -3.24 -4.58 -3.90
N PRO A 36 -2.42 -3.56 -4.20
CA PRO A 36 -1.43 -3.66 -5.25
C PRO A 36 -0.36 -4.70 -4.93
N GLN A 37 0.13 -5.35 -5.99
CA GLN A 37 1.09 -6.42 -5.83
C GLN A 37 2.44 -5.90 -5.33
N PRO A 38 3.08 -6.59 -4.37
CA PRO A 38 4.40 -6.21 -3.90
C PRO A 38 5.42 -6.38 -5.02
N ILE A 39 6.10 -5.28 -5.33
CA ILE A 39 7.27 -5.28 -6.19
C ILE A 39 8.42 -5.90 -5.40
N ARG A 40 8.89 -7.05 -5.88
CA ARG A 40 9.97 -7.82 -5.26
C ARG A 40 11.30 -7.18 -5.62
N PHE A 41 11.84 -6.35 -4.72
CA PHE A 41 13.14 -5.70 -4.88
C PHE A 41 14.30 -6.55 -4.31
N GLY A 42 14.01 -7.76 -3.82
CA GLY A 42 15.00 -8.74 -3.36
C GLY A 42 14.38 -9.91 -2.60
N SER A 43 15.23 -10.79 -2.05
CA SER A 43 14.81 -12.05 -1.41
C SER A 43 13.93 -11.90 -0.16
N ARG A 44 13.87 -10.69 0.43
CA ARG A 44 13.06 -10.39 1.64
C ARG A 44 12.37 -9.02 1.61
N CYS A 45 12.51 -8.25 0.53
CA CYS A 45 12.01 -6.87 0.45
C CYS A 45 10.87 -6.77 -0.57
N SER A 46 9.66 -6.62 -0.05
CA SER A 46 8.47 -6.27 -0.81
C SER A 46 8.21 -4.77 -0.67
N MET A 47 8.08 -4.07 -1.79
CA MET A 47 7.77 -2.65 -1.85
C MET A 47 6.54 -2.41 -2.70
N TRP A 48 5.80 -1.34 -2.43
CA TRP A 48 4.58 -0.95 -3.14
C TRP A 48 4.77 0.43 -3.75
N ARG A 49 4.22 0.69 -4.94
CA ARG A 49 4.24 2.06 -5.48
C ARG A 49 3.21 2.91 -4.78
N TYR A 50 3.59 4.14 -4.48
CA TYR A 50 2.68 5.13 -3.91
C TYR A 50 1.44 5.34 -4.80
N SER A 51 1.63 5.48 -6.12
CA SER A 51 0.52 5.69 -7.06
C SER A 51 -0.52 4.55 -7.05
N ASP A 52 -0.07 3.30 -6.93
CA ASP A 52 -0.97 2.15 -6.86
C ASP A 52 -1.76 2.12 -5.53
N ILE A 53 -1.09 2.47 -4.43
CA ILE A 53 -1.72 2.57 -3.10
C ILE A 53 -2.72 3.73 -3.08
N GLU A 54 -2.38 4.89 -3.64
CA GLU A 54 -3.31 6.03 -3.78
C GLU A 54 -4.52 5.68 -4.62
N ALA A 55 -4.34 5.04 -5.77
CA ALA A 55 -5.45 4.58 -6.62
C ALA A 55 -6.32 3.56 -5.89
N PHE A 56 -5.71 2.65 -5.13
CA PHE A 56 -6.41 1.71 -4.28
C PHE A 56 -7.26 2.41 -3.20
N ILE A 57 -6.69 3.39 -2.49
CA ILE A 57 -7.39 4.17 -1.47
C ILE A 57 -8.52 4.98 -2.10
N ALA A 58 -8.28 5.63 -3.24
CA ALA A 58 -9.32 6.36 -3.96
C ALA A 58 -10.49 5.44 -4.36
N ALA A 59 -10.21 4.18 -4.70
CA ALA A 59 -11.25 3.18 -4.96
C ALA A 59 -11.93 2.64 -3.67
N HIS A 60 -11.24 2.64 -2.52
CA HIS A 60 -11.68 2.02 -1.26
C HIS A 60 -12.04 3.01 -0.14
N THR A 61 -12.01 4.33 -0.39
CA THR A 61 -12.38 5.41 0.55
C THR A 61 -13.87 5.42 0.95
N ASN A 62 -14.52 4.26 0.86
CA ASN A 62 -15.89 4.01 1.28
C ASN A 62 -15.97 3.28 2.63
N ASN A 63 -14.85 3.09 3.34
CA ASN A 63 -14.85 2.35 4.61
C ASN A 63 -14.06 3.09 5.69
N GLU A 64 -14.79 3.82 6.51
CA GLU A 64 -14.31 4.37 7.77
C GLU A 64 -14.09 3.25 8.80
N GLY A 65 -12.94 3.27 9.48
CA GLY A 65 -12.65 2.45 10.65
C GLY A 65 -11.15 2.12 10.72
N GLY A 66 -10.44 2.26 11.83
CA GLY A 66 -10.80 2.59 13.20
C GLY A 66 -9.58 2.28 14.08
N CYS A 67 -9.38 3.10 15.10
CA CYS A 67 -8.62 2.90 16.34
C CYS A 67 -7.66 1.69 16.50
N HIS A 68 -6.40 2.02 16.80
CA HIS A 68 -5.62 1.58 17.98
C HIS A 68 -4.43 2.56 18.10
N GLU A 69 -4.10 3.19 19.22
CA GLU A 69 -4.11 2.78 20.63
C GLU A 69 -4.94 3.69 21.55
#